data_AF-I3RBV1-F1
#
_entry.id   AF-I3RBV1-F1
#
_cell.length_a   1.000
_cell.length_b   1.000
_cell.length_c   1.000
_cell.angle_alpha   90.00
_cell.angle_beta   90.00
_cell.angle_gamma   90.00
#
_symmetry.space_group_name_H-M   'P 1'
#
loop_
_entity.id
_entity.type
_entity.pdbx_description
1 polymer ?
#
loop_
_entity_poly.entity_id
_entity_poly.type
_entity_poly.pdbx_seq_one_letter_code
_entity_poly.pdbx_strand_id
1 'polypeptide(L)'
;MYNRGREGGGLRRERLEVDENSLKKAIQEGWFSIVREAVREALKTRKKGSVKEVIEKVIEDEFQKIKEDFRNTGGDLSKLDDFRIVKTAAVVAAMAVIKELKTTQIRKIIEMSKGLNTEVKLNQNDNTISRRILNGAVRMNMLLAYYAGKNSSVQPLQEVLEPILLWLSSNPTVENFSKVYTFFEAIVAYHRYFGGKEQ
;
A
#
# COMPACT_ATOMS: atom_id res chain seq x y z
N MET A 1 8.94 46.86 39.07
CA MET A 1 9.93 45.78 39.00
C MET A 1 9.25 44.46 39.38
N TYR A 2 8.94 43.61 38.42
CA TYR A 2 8.94 42.15 38.60
C TYR A 2 9.19 41.54 37.22
N ASN A 3 10.26 40.76 37.15
CA ASN A 3 10.80 40.08 35.99
C ASN A 3 10.74 38.57 36.27
N ARG A 4 10.82 37.77 35.21
CA ARG A 4 10.81 36.29 35.11
C ARG A 4 9.41 35.67 34.95
N GLY A 5 9.17 34.74 34.04
CA GLY A 5 10.09 34.08 33.12
C GLY A 5 9.31 33.33 32.04
N ARG A 6 9.82 33.41 30.82
CA ARG A 6 9.43 32.55 29.70
C ARG A 6 9.97 31.15 29.99
N GLU A 7 9.11 30.15 30.00
CA GLU A 7 9.49 28.78 29.69
C GLU A 7 8.70 28.33 28.47
N GLY A 8 9.22 28.72 27.30
CA GLY A 8 8.91 28.06 26.05
C GLY A 8 9.65 26.72 26.03
N GLY A 9 8.98 25.68 26.51
CA GLY A 9 9.40 24.28 26.32
C GLY A 9 9.28 23.88 24.86
N GLY A 10 10.17 24.40 24.02
CA GLY A 10 10.35 23.92 22.67
C GLY A 10 10.93 22.52 22.72
N LEU A 11 10.09 21.50 22.54
CA LEU A 11 10.52 20.17 22.13
C LEU A 11 11.39 20.33 20.89
N ARG A 12 12.72 20.30 21.09
CA ARG A 12 13.70 20.15 20.02
C ARG A 12 13.29 18.88 19.27
N ARG A 13 12.78 19.04 18.05
CA ARG A 13 12.73 17.96 17.08
C ARG A 13 14.19 17.54 16.84
N GLU A 14 14.66 16.52 17.56
CA GLU A 14 15.79 15.73 17.09
C GLU A 14 15.48 15.39 15.64
N ARG A 15 16.34 15.83 14.72
CA ARG A 15 16.28 15.33 13.36
C ARG A 15 16.49 13.83 13.50
N LEU A 16 15.45 13.04 13.28
CA LEU A 16 15.59 11.62 12.99
C LEU A 16 16.61 11.53 11.86
N GLU A 17 17.82 11.10 12.19
CA GLU A 17 18.80 10.68 11.21
C GLU A 17 18.22 9.40 10.61
N VAL A 18 17.51 9.54 9.48
CA VAL A 18 16.93 8.39 8.79
C VAL A 18 18.08 7.67 8.10
N ASP A 19 18.67 6.71 8.79
CA ASP A 19 19.60 5.75 8.22
C ASP A 19 18.87 4.50 7.69
N GLU A 20 19.55 3.77 6.81
CA GLU A 20 19.00 2.61 6.10
C GLU A 20 18.45 1.53 7.05
N ASN A 21 19.16 1.27 8.16
CA ASN A 21 18.82 0.19 9.09
C ASN A 21 17.61 0.56 9.95
N SER A 22 17.56 1.81 10.43
CA SER A 22 16.43 2.29 11.22
C SER A 22 15.12 2.24 10.42
N LEU A 23 15.15 2.60 9.13
CA LEU A 23 13.96 2.52 8.27
C LEU A 23 13.55 1.07 7.97
N LYS A 24 14.51 0.18 7.68
CA LYS A 24 14.24 -1.26 7.49
C LYS A 24 13.58 -1.87 8.73
N LYS A 25 14.13 -1.59 9.91
CA LYS A 25 13.57 -2.05 11.19
C LYS A 25 12.15 -1.52 11.39
N ALA A 26 11.92 -0.23 11.15
CA ALA A 26 10.59 0.37 11.27
C ALA A 26 9.55 -0.30 10.35
N ILE A 27 9.92 -0.66 9.11
CA ILE A 27 9.04 -1.40 8.20
C ILE A 27 8.74 -2.80 8.76
N GLN A 28 9.77 -3.52 9.22
CA GLN A 28 9.64 -4.89 9.72
C GLN A 28 8.75 -4.99 10.97
N GLU A 29 8.90 -4.02 11.89
CA GLU A 29 8.18 -3.95 13.16
C GLU A 29 6.82 -3.22 13.06
N GLY A 30 6.47 -2.68 11.88
CA GLY A 30 5.20 -2.00 11.65
C GLY A 30 5.12 -0.58 12.24
N TRP A 31 6.25 0.08 12.45
CA TRP A 31 6.32 1.47 12.93
C TRP A 31 6.09 2.47 11.79
N PHE A 32 4.88 2.45 11.23
CA PHE A 32 4.55 3.21 10.01
C PHE A 32 4.58 4.74 10.19
N SER A 33 4.56 5.24 11.42
CA SER A 33 4.78 6.67 11.68
C SER A 33 6.19 7.13 11.27
N ILE A 34 7.21 6.30 11.52
CA ILE A 34 8.59 6.57 11.09
C ILE A 34 8.68 6.47 9.57
N VAL A 35 8.08 5.43 8.98
CA VAL A 35 8.01 5.25 7.52
C VAL A 35 7.35 6.46 6.86
N ARG A 36 6.27 6.98 7.43
CA ARG A 36 5.58 8.19 6.96
C ARG A 36 6.48 9.41 6.93
N GLU A 37 7.17 9.68 8.03
CA GLU A 37 8.03 10.86 8.10
C GLU A 37 9.21 10.73 7.11
N ALA A 38 9.77 9.53 6.95
CA ALA A 38 10.76 9.25 5.93
C ALA A 38 10.22 9.49 4.51
N VAL A 39 9.10 8.88 4.13
CA VAL A 39 8.48 9.06 2.80
C VAL A 39 8.21 10.54 2.52
N ARG A 40 7.67 11.28 3.50
CA ARG A 40 7.42 12.72 3.37
C ARG A 40 8.69 13.54 3.18
N GLU A 41 9.78 13.16 3.84
CA GLU A 41 11.06 13.81 3.68
C GLU A 41 11.67 13.55 2.30
N ALA A 42 11.53 12.32 1.78
CA ALA A 42 11.90 11.97 0.42
C ALA A 42 11.11 12.80 -0.62
N LEU A 43 9.82 13.06 -0.38
CA LEU A 43 9.00 13.91 -1.26
C LEU A 43 9.40 15.39 -1.26
N LYS A 44 9.93 15.92 -0.15
CA LYS A 44 10.36 17.34 -0.05
C LYS A 44 11.73 17.57 -0.69
N THR A 45 12.61 16.57 -0.64
CA THR A 45 14.02 16.74 -0.99
C THR A 45 14.23 16.67 -2.50
N ARG A 46 14.79 17.74 -3.09
CA ARG A 46 15.11 17.81 -4.53
C ARG A 46 16.56 17.45 -4.90
N LYS A 47 17.44 17.26 -3.91
CA LYS A 47 18.88 17.00 -4.15
C LYS A 47 19.15 15.50 -4.40
N LYS A 48 19.80 15.16 -5.52
CA LYS A 48 20.45 13.85 -5.75
C LYS A 48 21.64 13.67 -4.78
N GLY A 49 21.91 12.44 -4.35
CA GLY A 49 22.91 12.09 -3.34
C GLY A 49 22.46 12.28 -1.89
N SER A 50 21.16 12.33 -1.63
CA SER A 50 20.58 12.72 -0.33
C SER A 50 19.86 11.58 0.38
N VAL A 51 19.43 11.85 1.62
CA VAL A 51 18.48 11.05 2.43
C VAL A 51 17.32 10.48 1.60
N LYS A 52 16.88 11.18 0.55
CA LYS A 52 15.87 10.68 -0.40
C LYS A 52 16.28 9.35 -1.05
N GLU A 53 17.49 9.22 -1.57
CA GLU A 53 17.95 8.03 -2.29
C GLU A 53 18.04 6.82 -1.35
N VAL A 54 18.45 7.04 -0.09
CA VAL A 54 18.45 6.00 0.95
C VAL A 54 17.02 5.51 1.20
N ILE A 55 16.07 6.43 1.38
CA ILE A 55 14.67 6.10 1.64
C ILE A 55 14.02 5.37 0.45
N GLU A 56 14.24 5.87 -0.76
CA GLU A 56 13.73 5.24 -1.99
C GLU A 56 14.31 3.84 -2.17
N LYS A 57 15.61 3.68 -1.96
CA LYS A 57 16.28 2.37 -2.03
C LYS A 57 15.70 1.38 -1.00
N VAL A 58 15.52 1.79 0.26
CA VAL A 58 14.96 0.90 1.28
C VAL A 58 13.54 0.45 0.90
N ILE A 59 12.70 1.38 0.44
CA ILE A 59 11.31 1.05 0.07
C ILE A 59 11.27 0.17 -1.18
N GLU A 60 12.12 0.45 -2.17
CA GLU A 60 12.26 -0.38 -3.37
C GLU A 60 12.74 -1.79 -3.01
N ASP A 61 13.76 -1.94 -2.15
CA ASP A 61 14.27 -3.24 -1.69
C ASP A 61 13.16 -4.07 -1.01
N GLU A 62 12.40 -3.47 -0.08
CA GLU A 62 11.29 -4.15 0.59
C GLU A 62 10.13 -4.47 -0.38
N PHE A 63 9.89 -3.59 -1.35
CA PHE A 63 8.88 -3.82 -2.39
C PHE A 63 9.27 -4.97 -3.32
N GLN A 64 10.55 -5.09 -3.73
CA GLN A 64 11.01 -6.20 -4.54
C GLN A 64 10.91 -7.54 -3.79
N LYS A 65 11.18 -7.57 -2.47
CA LYS A 65 10.94 -8.76 -1.65
C LYS A 65 9.47 -9.19 -1.68
N ILE A 66 8.54 -8.23 -1.54
CA ILE A 66 7.10 -8.50 -1.62
C ILE A 66 6.71 -9.06 -2.99
N LYS A 67 7.24 -8.49 -4.07
CA LYS A 67 6.99 -9.00 -5.43
C LYS A 67 7.46 -10.44 -5.58
N GLU A 68 8.65 -10.74 -5.11
CA GLU A 68 9.22 -12.08 -5.19
C GLU A 68 8.43 -13.08 -4.32
N ASP A 69 8.02 -12.67 -3.11
CA ASP A 69 7.14 -13.45 -2.25
C ASP A 69 5.80 -13.77 -2.95
N PHE A 70 5.17 -12.78 -3.60
CA PHE A 70 3.93 -13.01 -4.33
C PHE A 70 4.10 -13.81 -5.59
N ARG A 71 5.23 -13.68 -6.29
CA ARG A 71 5.56 -14.55 -7.42
C ARG A 71 5.69 -16.01 -6.97
N ASN A 72 6.37 -16.26 -5.85
CA ASN A 72 6.61 -17.61 -5.33
C ASN A 72 5.36 -18.24 -4.71
N THR A 73 4.47 -17.44 -4.13
CA THR A 73 3.20 -17.91 -3.56
C THR A 73 2.05 -17.90 -4.56
N GLY A 74 2.25 -17.37 -5.77
CA GLY A 74 1.20 -17.15 -6.74
C GLY A 74 0.20 -16.08 -6.34
N GLY A 75 0.52 -15.18 -5.41
CA GLY A 75 -0.40 -14.14 -4.91
C GLY A 75 -1.35 -14.61 -3.80
N ASP A 76 -1.08 -15.78 -3.20
CA ASP A 76 -1.92 -16.40 -2.18
C ASP A 76 -1.91 -15.62 -0.84
N LEU A 77 -2.90 -14.74 -0.66
CA LEU A 77 -3.07 -13.98 0.58
C LEU A 77 -3.59 -14.83 1.74
N SER A 78 -4.11 -16.03 1.51
CA SER A 78 -4.64 -16.86 2.60
C SER A 78 -3.54 -17.27 3.59
N LYS A 79 -2.28 -17.35 3.11
CA LYS A 79 -1.07 -17.66 3.89
C LYS A 79 -0.52 -16.51 4.73
N LEU A 80 -1.08 -15.31 4.57
CA LEU A 80 -0.68 -14.15 5.36
C LEU A 80 -1.68 -13.93 6.50
N ASP A 81 -1.12 -13.63 7.67
CA ASP A 81 -1.88 -13.05 8.79
C ASP A 81 -2.19 -11.57 8.54
N ASP A 82 -3.13 -11.02 9.31
CA ASP A 82 -3.60 -9.64 9.14
C ASP A 82 -2.47 -8.61 9.28
N PHE A 83 -1.52 -8.84 10.19
CA PHE A 83 -0.39 -7.94 10.39
C PHE A 83 0.51 -7.90 9.15
N ARG A 84 0.80 -9.06 8.54
CA ARG A 84 1.56 -9.16 7.30
C ARG A 84 0.81 -8.52 6.13
N ILE A 85 -0.51 -8.71 6.01
CA ILE A 85 -1.33 -8.03 4.99
C ILE A 85 -1.18 -6.52 5.09
N VAL A 86 -1.35 -5.96 6.29
CA VAL A 86 -1.25 -4.52 6.57
C VAL A 86 0.16 -4.00 6.28
N LYS A 87 1.20 -4.73 6.70
CA LYS A 87 2.60 -4.36 6.43
C LYS A 87 2.92 -4.36 4.94
N THR A 88 2.53 -5.40 4.23
CA THR A 88 2.71 -5.50 2.78
C THR A 88 1.98 -4.35 2.08
N ALA A 89 0.74 -4.05 2.48
CA ALA A 89 -0.03 -2.95 1.93
C ALA A 89 0.64 -1.58 2.17
N ALA A 90 1.23 -1.39 3.35
CA ALA A 90 1.98 -0.17 3.68
C ALA A 90 3.20 0.01 2.77
N VAL A 91 4.01 -1.03 2.56
CA VAL A 91 5.18 -0.93 1.66
C VAL A 91 4.75 -0.64 0.21
N VAL A 92 3.72 -1.33 -0.28
CA VAL A 92 3.14 -1.08 -1.61
C VAL A 92 2.64 0.36 -1.73
N ALA A 93 1.96 0.86 -0.70
CA ALA A 93 1.49 2.24 -0.67
C ALA A 93 2.63 3.27 -0.63
N ALA A 94 3.68 3.03 0.14
CA ALA A 94 4.87 3.90 0.19
C ALA A 94 5.57 3.96 -1.17
N MET A 95 5.72 2.81 -1.83
CA MET A 95 6.25 2.71 -3.18
C MET A 95 5.38 3.47 -4.20
N ALA A 96 4.06 3.31 -4.12
CA ALA A 96 3.12 4.08 -4.94
C ALA A 96 3.24 5.60 -4.73
N VAL A 97 3.46 6.06 -3.49
CA VAL A 97 3.72 7.48 -3.18
C VAL A 97 5.02 7.96 -3.80
N ILE A 98 6.10 7.18 -3.71
CA ILE A 98 7.41 7.50 -4.32
C ILE A 98 7.32 7.62 -5.83
N LYS A 99 6.56 6.73 -6.49
CA LYS A 99 6.29 6.79 -7.93
C LYS A 99 5.23 7.84 -8.31
N GLU A 100 4.87 8.71 -7.36
CA GLU A 100 3.93 9.82 -7.53
C GLU A 100 2.54 9.38 -8.03
N LEU A 101 2.11 8.16 -7.68
CA LEU A 101 0.77 7.69 -8.00
C LEU A 101 -0.27 8.48 -7.22
N LYS A 102 -1.29 8.98 -7.93
CA LYS A 102 -2.33 9.83 -7.34
C LYS A 102 -3.39 8.98 -6.65
N THR A 103 -3.94 9.48 -5.54
CA THR A 103 -4.97 8.78 -4.76
C THR A 103 -6.22 8.50 -5.62
N THR A 104 -6.57 9.42 -6.52
CA THR A 104 -7.69 9.23 -7.47
C THR A 104 -7.47 8.06 -8.43
N GLN A 105 -6.23 7.75 -8.79
CA GLN A 105 -5.89 6.62 -9.67
C GLN A 105 -6.00 5.31 -8.91
N ILE A 106 -5.46 5.24 -7.68
CA ILE A 106 -5.60 4.08 -6.80
C ILE A 106 -7.08 3.79 -6.52
N ARG A 107 -7.84 4.85 -6.18
CA ARG A 107 -9.28 4.72 -5.90
C ARG A 107 -10.02 4.15 -7.10
N LYS A 108 -9.76 4.62 -8.33
CA LYS A 108 -10.40 4.10 -9.54
C LYS A 108 -10.15 2.60 -9.74
N ILE A 109 -8.95 2.12 -9.42
CA ILE A 109 -8.60 0.69 -9.51
C ILE A 109 -9.37 -0.13 -8.48
N ILE A 110 -9.48 0.40 -7.25
CA ILE A 110 -10.01 -0.34 -6.10
C ILE A 110 -11.52 -0.15 -5.91
N GLU A 111 -12.14 0.86 -6.50
CA GLU A 111 -13.57 1.18 -6.31
C GLU A 111 -14.48 0.01 -6.68
N MET A 112 -14.11 -0.75 -7.71
CA MET A 112 -14.86 -1.93 -8.13
C MET A 112 -14.94 -2.98 -7.01
N SER A 113 -13.89 -3.12 -6.20
CA SER A 113 -13.88 -4.06 -5.07
C SER A 113 -14.89 -3.67 -3.98
N LYS A 114 -15.21 -2.38 -3.81
CA LYS A 114 -16.21 -1.92 -2.83
C LYS A 114 -17.63 -2.32 -3.23
N GLY A 115 -17.95 -2.16 -4.51
CA GLY A 115 -19.22 -2.61 -5.07
C GLY A 115 -19.39 -4.12 -4.87
N LEU A 116 -18.35 -4.88 -5.24
CA LEU A 116 -18.32 -6.32 -5.04
C LEU A 116 -18.40 -6.72 -3.55
N ASN A 117 -17.74 -6.01 -2.65
CA ASN A 117 -17.81 -6.26 -1.21
C ASN A 117 -19.21 -6.05 -0.65
N THR A 118 -19.91 -5.04 -1.15
CA THR A 118 -21.32 -4.80 -0.79
C THR A 118 -22.18 -5.97 -1.23
N GLU A 119 -22.02 -6.43 -2.49
CA GLU A 119 -22.74 -7.60 -3.00
C GLU A 119 -22.42 -8.87 -2.21
N VAL A 120 -21.14 -9.12 -1.89
CA VAL A 120 -20.68 -10.27 -1.12
C VAL A 120 -21.28 -10.29 0.27
N LYS A 121 -21.29 -9.14 0.97
CA LYS A 121 -21.88 -9.04 2.31
C LYS A 121 -23.39 -9.28 2.32
N LEU A 122 -24.11 -8.83 1.29
CA LEU A 122 -25.56 -8.99 1.19
C LEU A 122 -25.98 -10.41 0.78
N ASN A 123 -25.12 -11.14 0.06
CA ASN A 123 -25.47 -12.42 -0.58
C ASN A 123 -24.51 -13.56 -0.16
N GLN A 124 -24.04 -13.58 1.09
CA GLN A 124 -23.06 -14.58 1.54
C GLN A 124 -23.52 -16.04 1.38
N ASN A 125 -24.84 -16.27 1.45
CA ASN A 125 -25.46 -17.60 1.31
C ASN A 125 -25.93 -17.90 -0.13
N ASP A 126 -25.65 -17.03 -1.09
CA ASP A 126 -26.00 -17.24 -2.49
C ASP A 126 -25.00 -18.21 -3.15
N ASN A 127 -25.49 -19.32 -3.69
CA ASN A 127 -24.68 -20.33 -4.39
C ASN A 127 -23.93 -19.77 -5.62
N THR A 128 -24.29 -18.57 -6.08
CA THR A 128 -23.62 -17.87 -7.20
C THR A 128 -22.50 -16.93 -6.76
N ILE A 129 -22.29 -16.74 -5.45
CA ILE A 129 -21.36 -15.72 -4.94
C ILE A 129 -19.93 -15.95 -5.41
N SER A 130 -19.45 -17.19 -5.42
CA SER A 130 -18.11 -17.53 -5.92
C SER A 130 -17.94 -17.13 -7.39
N ARG A 131 -18.97 -17.31 -8.22
CA ARG A 131 -18.94 -16.89 -9.63
C ARG A 131 -18.89 -15.36 -9.76
N ARG A 132 -19.59 -14.62 -8.89
CA ARG A 132 -19.52 -13.15 -8.84
C ARG A 132 -18.13 -12.67 -8.44
N ILE A 133 -17.52 -13.28 -7.42
CA ILE A 133 -16.15 -12.98 -6.97
C ILE A 133 -15.15 -13.22 -8.11
N LEU A 134 -15.23 -14.37 -8.80
CA LEU A 134 -14.39 -14.69 -9.95
C LEU A 134 -14.53 -13.62 -11.04
N ASN A 135 -15.75 -13.33 -11.49
CA ASN A 135 -16.00 -12.34 -12.54
C ASN A 135 -15.49 -10.95 -12.13
N GLY A 136 -15.65 -10.61 -10.85
CA GLY A 136 -15.12 -9.41 -10.26
C GLY A 136 -13.60 -9.34 -10.31
N ALA A 137 -12.91 -10.41 -9.90
CA ALA A 137 -11.45 -10.51 -9.93
C ALA A 137 -10.89 -10.37 -11.35
N VAL A 138 -11.47 -11.06 -12.33
CA VAL A 138 -11.10 -10.95 -13.76
C VAL A 138 -11.24 -9.51 -14.25
N ARG A 139 -12.38 -8.87 -13.97
CA ARG A 139 -12.63 -7.50 -14.42
C ARG A 139 -11.74 -6.47 -13.72
N MET A 140 -11.45 -6.66 -12.42
CA MET A 140 -10.47 -5.84 -11.71
C MET A 140 -9.08 -5.97 -12.34
N ASN A 141 -8.66 -7.18 -12.73
CA ASN A 141 -7.37 -7.40 -13.38
C ASN A 141 -7.29 -6.72 -14.75
N MET A 142 -8.37 -6.79 -15.54
CA MET A 142 -8.46 -6.07 -16.83
C MET A 142 -8.35 -4.55 -16.65
N LEU A 143 -9.04 -3.98 -15.66
CA LEU A 143 -8.96 -2.55 -15.37
C LEU A 143 -7.58 -2.13 -14.92
N LEU A 144 -6.94 -2.93 -14.06
CA LEU A 144 -5.58 -2.72 -13.60
C LEU A 144 -4.60 -2.67 -14.77
N ALA A 145 -4.66 -3.64 -15.68
CA ALA A 145 -3.84 -3.67 -16.89
C ALA A 145 -4.07 -2.43 -17.79
N TYR A 146 -5.33 -2.02 -17.97
CA TYR A 146 -5.66 -0.80 -18.73
C TYR A 146 -5.06 0.46 -18.10
N TYR A 147 -5.18 0.62 -16.78
CA TYR A 147 -4.63 1.79 -16.09
C TYR A 147 -3.11 1.80 -16.09
N ALA A 148 -2.46 0.65 -15.97
CA ALA A 148 -1.02 0.52 -16.06
C ALA A 148 -0.48 0.82 -17.46
N GLY A 149 -1.17 0.36 -18.52
CA GLY A 149 -0.83 0.70 -19.89
C GLY A 149 -0.97 2.20 -20.21
N LYS A 150 -1.89 2.90 -19.52
CA LYS A 150 -2.11 4.34 -19.69
C LYS A 150 -1.18 5.20 -18.84
N ASN A 151 -0.72 4.70 -17.70
CA ASN A 151 0.09 5.44 -16.75
C ASN A 151 1.08 4.53 -16.02
N SER A 152 2.36 4.73 -16.31
CA SER A 152 3.45 3.94 -15.71
C SER A 152 3.54 4.05 -14.19
N SER A 153 3.02 5.10 -13.56
CA SER A 153 3.02 5.17 -12.09
C SER A 153 2.09 4.16 -11.41
N VAL A 154 1.20 3.50 -12.17
CA VAL A 154 0.35 2.40 -11.69
C VAL A 154 1.10 1.07 -11.68
N GLN A 155 2.20 0.95 -12.42
CA GLN A 155 2.95 -0.30 -12.56
C GLN A 155 3.32 -0.98 -11.22
N PRO A 156 3.76 -0.26 -10.16
CA PRO A 156 4.05 -0.91 -8.88
C PRO A 156 2.81 -1.57 -8.25
N LEU A 157 1.62 -0.99 -8.42
CA LEU A 157 0.39 -1.66 -8.00
C LEU A 157 0.12 -2.88 -8.87
N GLN A 158 0.29 -2.78 -10.19
CA GLN A 158 0.04 -3.91 -11.08
C GLN A 158 0.90 -5.13 -10.70
N GLU A 159 2.20 -4.92 -10.51
CA GLU A 159 3.18 -5.98 -10.21
C GLU A 159 2.84 -6.77 -8.94
N VAL A 160 2.06 -6.19 -8.03
CA VAL A 160 1.63 -6.84 -6.80
C VAL A 160 0.19 -7.33 -6.87
N LEU A 161 -0.73 -6.55 -7.45
CA LEU A 161 -2.15 -6.87 -7.47
C LEU A 161 -2.52 -7.92 -8.53
N GLU A 162 -1.81 -7.98 -9.65
CA GLU A 162 -2.07 -8.96 -10.72
C GLU A 162 -1.98 -10.42 -10.23
N PRO A 163 -0.89 -10.89 -9.58
CA PRO A 163 -0.84 -12.26 -9.08
C PRO A 163 -1.93 -12.54 -8.03
N ILE A 164 -2.25 -11.57 -7.16
CA ILE A 164 -3.32 -11.70 -6.16
C ILE A 164 -4.69 -11.88 -6.83
N LEU A 165 -4.99 -11.10 -7.87
CA LEU A 165 -6.27 -11.18 -8.59
C LEU A 165 -6.39 -12.46 -9.43
N LEU A 166 -5.29 -12.93 -10.01
CA LEU A 166 -5.24 -14.24 -10.69
C LEU A 166 -5.52 -15.37 -9.69
N TRP A 167 -4.86 -15.36 -8.53
CA TRP A 167 -5.12 -16.33 -7.47
C TRP A 167 -6.57 -16.29 -6.97
N LEU A 168 -7.12 -15.09 -6.74
CA LEU A 168 -8.52 -14.94 -6.31
C LEU A 168 -9.49 -15.49 -7.37
N SER A 169 -9.19 -15.31 -8.65
CA SER A 169 -10.01 -15.85 -9.75
C SER A 169 -10.03 -17.39 -9.74
N SER A 170 -8.91 -18.02 -9.36
CA SER A 170 -8.82 -19.48 -9.17
C SER A 170 -9.38 -19.97 -7.83
N ASN A 171 -9.47 -19.11 -6.82
CA ASN A 171 -9.91 -19.44 -5.46
C ASN A 171 -10.99 -18.47 -4.94
N PRO A 172 -12.15 -18.34 -5.63
CA PRO A 172 -13.10 -17.25 -5.38
C PRO A 172 -14.05 -17.55 -4.21
N THR A 173 -13.51 -17.56 -2.98
CA THR A 173 -14.29 -17.69 -1.75
C THR A 173 -14.56 -16.34 -1.10
N VAL A 174 -15.61 -16.24 -0.30
CA VAL A 174 -15.95 -15.02 0.48
C VAL A 174 -14.78 -14.62 1.39
N GLU A 175 -14.14 -15.61 2.04
CA GLU A 175 -12.99 -15.39 2.91
C GLU A 175 -11.78 -14.84 2.15
N ASN A 176 -11.42 -15.46 1.02
CA ASN A 176 -10.31 -15.01 0.19
C ASN A 176 -10.56 -13.60 -0.36
N PHE A 177 -11.78 -13.34 -0.81
CA PHE A 177 -12.16 -12.00 -1.24
C PHE A 177 -12.06 -10.98 -0.11
N SER A 178 -12.48 -11.34 1.12
CA SER A 178 -12.37 -10.44 2.29
C SER A 178 -10.92 -10.06 2.59
N LYS A 179 -9.97 -11.00 2.46
CA LYS A 179 -8.53 -10.71 2.59
C LYS A 179 -8.02 -9.76 1.49
N VAL A 180 -8.40 -9.99 0.23
CA VAL A 180 -8.05 -9.11 -0.89
C VAL A 180 -8.63 -7.70 -0.70
N TYR A 181 -9.90 -7.63 -0.29
CA TYR A 181 -10.57 -6.35 -0.02
C TYR A 181 -9.89 -5.58 1.12
N THR A 182 -9.54 -6.26 2.21
CA THR A 182 -8.80 -5.66 3.34
C THR A 182 -7.44 -5.14 2.88
N PHE A 183 -6.73 -5.90 2.04
CA PHE A 183 -5.46 -5.47 1.45
C PHE A 183 -5.61 -4.19 0.61
N PHE A 184 -6.66 -4.11 -0.20
CA PHE A 184 -6.96 -2.94 -1.01
C PHE A 184 -7.28 -1.70 -0.14
N GLU A 185 -8.10 -1.86 0.90
CA GLU A 185 -8.39 -0.76 1.84
C GLU A 185 -7.13 -0.27 2.56
N ALA A 186 -6.27 -1.21 2.98
CA ALA A 186 -5.00 -0.87 3.62
C ALA A 186 -4.07 -0.08 2.68
N ILE A 187 -3.97 -0.45 1.40
CA ILE A 187 -3.18 0.30 0.40
C ILE A 187 -3.69 1.74 0.31
N VAL A 188 -5.01 1.94 0.17
CA VAL A 188 -5.61 3.29 0.07
C VAL A 188 -5.35 4.09 1.35
N ALA A 189 -5.53 3.47 2.51
CA ALA A 189 -5.33 4.12 3.81
C ALA A 189 -3.88 4.58 4.00
N TYR A 190 -2.91 3.69 3.76
CA TYR A 190 -1.49 4.02 3.93
C TYR A 190 -0.99 4.99 2.87
N HIS A 191 -1.49 4.91 1.63
CA HIS A 191 -1.12 5.86 0.58
C HIS A 191 -1.48 7.29 0.97
N ARG A 192 -2.70 7.48 1.48
CA ARG A 192 -3.14 8.77 2.03
C ARG A 192 -2.31 9.17 3.25
N TYR A 193 -2.06 8.23 4.17
CA TYR A 193 -1.29 8.47 5.39
C TYR A 193 0.13 8.99 5.10
N PHE A 194 0.80 8.39 4.11
CA PHE A 194 2.14 8.77 3.66
C PHE A 194 2.20 10.06 2.85
N GLY A 195 1.06 10.64 2.49
CA GLY A 195 0.99 11.94 1.81
C GLY A 195 0.80 11.84 0.29
N GLY A 196 0.22 10.74 -0.19
CA GLY A 196 -0.28 10.64 -1.55
C GLY A 196 -1.19 11.81 -1.92
N LYS A 197 -0.97 12.40 -3.09
CA LYS A 197 -1.71 13.58 -3.57
C LYS A 197 -3.11 13.18 -4.02
N GLU A 198 -4.10 14.06 -3.85
CA GLU A 198 -5.48 13.80 -4.28
C GLU A 198 -5.73 14.08 -5.77
N GLN A 199 -4.98 14.99 -6.41
CA GLN A 199 -5.23 15.42 -7.79
C GLN A 199 -4.51 14.57 -8.83
#